data_AF-A0A183DZ75-F1
#
_entry.id   AF-A0A183DZ75-F1
#
_cell.length_a   1.000
_cell.length_b   1.000
_cell.length_c   1.000
_cell.angle_alpha   90.00
_cell.angle_beta   90.00
_cell.angle_gamma   90.00
#
_symmetry.space_group_name_H-M   'P 1'
#
loop_
_entity.id
_entity.type
_entity.pdbx_description
1 polymer ?
#
loop_
_entity_poly.entity_id
_entity_poly.type
_entity_poly.pdbx_seq_one_letter_code
_entity_poly.pdbx_strand_id
1 'polypeptide(L)'
;MPKLPLEGFLLTPVQRICRYPLQLSELLKATPQTHCDREPVQAAASAMKSVAAQINEKKRRLEGLQKIALWQMNVEGWRSLVLCKKDLIKRNFYLFRDQISLNLATFLDCDDGKDSSTGLNLKNSWKLLMIGKEMIFTCKDRVAKQSWVEHLRRPFNYSPATPEERRLVRETVCRTSKVAMPVNL
;
A
#
# COMPACT_ATOMS: atom_id res chain seq x y z
N MET A 1 6.06 7.15 42.73
CA MET A 1 5.94 6.63 41.35
C MET A 1 6.40 7.73 40.38
N PRO A 2 7.31 7.45 39.45
CA PRO A 2 7.70 8.45 38.45
C PRO A 2 6.48 8.86 37.61
N LYS A 3 6.21 10.16 37.52
CA LYS A 3 5.11 10.70 36.71
C LYS A 3 5.52 10.59 35.23
N LEU A 4 5.03 9.55 34.55
CA LEU A 4 5.20 9.41 33.11
C LEU A 4 4.48 10.56 32.38
N PRO A 5 5.06 11.13 31.32
CA PRO A 5 4.39 12.13 30.49
C PRO A 5 3.14 11.52 29.83
N LEU A 6 2.15 12.36 29.51
CA LEU A 6 0.86 11.95 28.92
C LEU A 6 1.02 11.04 27.69
N GLU A 7 2.04 11.28 26.86
CA GLU A 7 2.37 10.46 25.70
C GLU A 7 2.62 8.99 26.06
N GLY A 8 3.27 8.73 27.19
CA GLY A 8 3.49 7.38 27.72
C GLY A 8 2.18 6.68 28.08
N PHE A 9 1.22 7.40 28.66
CA PHE A 9 -0.11 6.87 28.96
C PHE A 9 -0.91 6.57 27.70
N LEU A 10 -0.83 7.44 26.68
CA LEU A 10 -1.50 7.25 25.40
C LEU A 10 -0.96 6.05 24.61
N LEU A 11 0.28 5.63 24.87
CA LEU A 11 0.89 4.44 24.26
C LEU A 11 0.44 3.13 24.94
N THR A 12 -0.05 3.18 26.18
CA THR A 12 -0.40 1.96 26.94
C THR A 12 -1.45 1.06 26.26
N PRO A 13 -2.52 1.54 25.59
CA PRO A 13 -3.47 0.65 24.92
C PRO A 13 -2.84 -0.10 23.74
N VAL A 14 -1.94 0.57 23.01
CA VAL A 14 -1.17 -0.02 21.90
C VAL A 14 -0.20 -1.08 22.41
N GLN A 15 0.45 -0.84 23.55
CA GLN A 15 1.30 -1.85 24.18
C GLN A 15 0.47 -3.02 24.72
N ARG A 16 -0.67 -2.73 25.33
CA ARG A 16 -1.52 -3.73 25.99
C ARG A 16 -2.12 -4.72 25.00
N ILE A 17 -2.57 -4.27 23.83
CA ILE A 17 -3.11 -5.15 22.79
C ILE A 17 -2.05 -6.13 22.25
N CYS A 18 -0.78 -5.70 22.20
CA CYS A 18 0.35 -6.55 21.79
C CYS A 18 0.83 -7.51 22.90
N ARG A 19 0.51 -7.23 24.17
CA ARG A 19 0.91 -8.07 25.32
C ARG A 19 -0.01 -9.25 25.55
N TYR A 20 -1.31 -9.13 25.27
CA TYR A 20 -2.27 -10.21 25.49
C TYR A 20 -1.92 -11.53 24.77
N PRO A 21 -1.49 -11.53 23.48
CA PRO A 21 -1.04 -12.75 22.82
C PRO A 21 0.12 -13.45 23.56
N LEU A 22 1.04 -12.68 24.12
CA LEU A 22 2.20 -13.20 24.86
C LEU A 22 1.76 -13.80 26.17
N GLN A 23 0.97 -13.06 26.95
CA GLN A 23 0.47 -13.51 28.25
C GLN A 23 -0.40 -14.77 28.13
N LEU A 24 -1.30 -14.83 27.14
CA LEU A 24 -2.13 -16.00 26.89
C LEU A 24 -1.33 -17.20 26.38
N SER A 25 -0.26 -16.97 25.62
CA SER A 25 0.65 -18.05 25.19
C SER A 25 1.44 -18.62 26.37
N GLU A 26 1.90 -17.77 27.30
CA GLU A 26 2.57 -18.24 28.52
C GLU A 26 1.59 -18.96 29.46
N LEU A 27 0.38 -18.42 29.64
CA LEU A 27 -0.68 -19.10 30.39
C LEU A 27 -0.97 -20.48 29.81
N LEU A 28 -1.14 -20.57 28.48
CA LEU A 28 -1.36 -21.83 27.80
C LEU A 28 -0.21 -22.81 28.07
N LYS A 29 1.07 -22.40 28.02
CA LYS A 29 2.19 -23.31 28.33
C LYS A 29 2.10 -23.88 29.76
N ALA A 30 1.60 -23.10 30.71
CA ALA A 30 1.44 -23.50 32.11
C ALA A 30 0.15 -24.31 32.39
N THR A 31 -0.80 -24.37 31.45
CA THR A 31 -2.06 -25.11 31.59
C THR A 31 -1.92 -26.57 31.11
N PRO A 32 -2.14 -27.60 31.95
CA PRO A 32 -2.09 -29.01 31.52
C PRO A 32 -3.08 -29.34 30.40
N GLN A 33 -2.79 -30.36 29.59
CA GLN A 33 -3.66 -30.76 28.47
C GLN A 33 -5.05 -31.25 28.91
N THR A 34 -5.16 -31.76 30.14
CA THR A 34 -6.41 -32.27 30.73
C THR A 34 -7.25 -31.20 31.42
N HIS A 35 -6.77 -29.96 31.49
CA HIS A 35 -7.46 -28.89 32.20
C HIS A 35 -8.63 -28.33 31.37
N CYS A 36 -9.77 -28.06 32.02
CA CYS A 36 -10.98 -27.55 31.33
C CYS A 36 -10.73 -26.24 30.56
N ASP A 37 -9.84 -25.37 31.08
CA ASP A 37 -9.53 -24.08 30.46
C ASP A 37 -8.50 -24.15 29.33
N ARG A 38 -7.92 -25.31 29.03
CA ARG A 38 -6.89 -25.46 27.99
C ARG A 38 -7.40 -25.00 26.61
N GLU A 39 -8.55 -25.52 26.20
CA GLU A 39 -9.23 -25.18 24.93
C GLU A 39 -9.63 -23.69 24.88
N PRO A 40 -10.36 -23.14 25.88
CA PRO A 40 -10.67 -21.71 25.95
C PRO A 40 -9.45 -20.79 25.87
N VAL A 41 -8.37 -21.10 26.59
CA VAL A 41 -7.14 -20.30 26.60
C VAL A 41 -6.44 -20.36 25.24
N GLN A 42 -6.44 -21.52 24.58
CA GLN A 42 -5.90 -21.69 23.23
C GLN A 42 -6.69 -20.89 22.18
N ALA A 43 -8.02 -20.91 22.26
CA ALA A 43 -8.90 -20.11 21.42
C ALA A 43 -8.65 -18.60 21.64
N ALA A 44 -8.57 -18.16 22.90
CA ALA A 44 -8.29 -16.78 23.26
C ALA A 44 -6.92 -16.31 22.75
N ALA A 45 -5.87 -17.12 22.91
CA ALA A 45 -4.53 -16.79 22.42
C ALA A 45 -4.52 -16.61 20.89
N SER A 46 -5.22 -17.48 20.17
CA SER A 46 -5.35 -17.42 18.70
C SER A 46 -6.15 -16.19 18.25
N ALA A 47 -7.26 -15.91 18.92
CA ALA A 47 -8.08 -14.71 18.66
C ALA A 47 -7.28 -13.42 18.86
N MET A 48 -6.55 -13.30 19.98
CA MET A 48 -5.76 -12.11 20.26
C MET A 48 -4.59 -11.92 19.29
N LYS A 49 -3.95 -13.00 18.82
CA LYS A 49 -2.96 -12.94 17.73
C LYS A 49 -3.57 -12.37 16.45
N SER A 50 -4.78 -12.82 16.09
CA SER A 50 -5.51 -12.32 14.93
C SER A 50 -5.84 -10.83 15.06
N VAL A 51 -6.35 -10.40 16.22
CA VAL A 51 -6.68 -8.99 16.49
C VAL A 51 -5.44 -8.09 16.36
N ALA A 52 -4.33 -8.47 17.00
CA ALA A 52 -3.09 -7.71 16.92
C ALA A 52 -2.56 -7.62 15.47
N ALA A 53 -2.62 -8.71 14.71
CA ALA A 53 -2.23 -8.73 13.31
C ALA A 53 -3.11 -7.82 12.44
N GLN A 54 -4.43 -7.84 12.65
CA GLN A 54 -5.38 -6.98 11.93
C GLN A 54 -5.16 -5.49 12.21
N ILE A 55 -4.89 -5.13 13.47
CA ILE A 55 -4.60 -3.73 13.85
C ILE A 55 -3.31 -3.27 13.19
N ASN A 56 -2.26 -4.09 13.22
CA ASN A 56 -0.98 -3.77 12.57
C ASN A 56 -1.14 -3.60 11.06
N GLU A 57 -1.92 -4.47 10.42
CA GLU A 57 -2.22 -4.40 8.98
C GLU A 57 -3.00 -3.14 8.62
N LYS A 58 -4.04 -2.80 9.38
CA LYS A 58 -4.82 -1.57 9.18
C LYS A 58 -3.93 -0.33 9.33
N LYS A 59 -3.07 -0.27 10.35
CA LYS A 59 -2.12 0.83 10.54
C LYS A 59 -1.19 0.98 9.33
N ARG A 60 -0.57 -0.12 8.88
CA ARG A 60 0.32 -0.11 7.70
C ARG A 60 -0.39 0.38 6.44
N ARG A 61 -1.63 -0.08 6.20
CA ARG A 61 -2.43 0.34 5.05
C ARG A 61 -2.73 1.84 5.10
N LEU A 62 -3.08 2.37 6.28
CA LEU A 62 -3.36 3.79 6.47
C LEU A 62 -2.12 4.65 6.21
N GLU A 63 -0.96 4.28 6.78
CA GLU A 63 0.30 4.98 6.53
C GLU A 63 0.69 4.96 5.05
N GLY A 64 0.43 3.84 4.35
CA GLY A 64 0.64 3.72 2.91
C GLY A 64 -0.26 4.65 2.08
N LEU A 65 -1.55 4.70 2.42
CA LEU A 65 -2.52 5.59 1.75
C LEU A 65 -2.23 7.07 2.00
N GLN A 66 -1.86 7.43 3.23
CA GLN A 66 -1.49 8.80 3.59
C GLN A 66 -0.27 9.28 2.80
N LYS A 67 0.74 8.42 2.63
CA LYS A 67 1.88 8.72 1.77
C LYS A 67 1.39 8.97 0.35
N ILE A 68 0.66 8.03 -0.26
CA ILE A 68 0.15 8.18 -1.64
C ILE A 68 -0.63 9.48 -1.80
N ALA A 69 -1.53 9.81 -0.88
CA ALA A 69 -2.33 11.04 -0.93
C ALA A 69 -1.46 12.30 -0.83
N LEU A 70 -0.48 12.33 0.09
CA LEU A 70 0.44 13.47 0.22
C LEU A 70 1.28 13.66 -1.06
N TRP A 71 1.73 12.57 -1.66
CA TRP A 71 2.43 12.59 -2.95
C TRP A 71 1.53 13.10 -4.08
N GLN A 72 0.25 12.73 -4.10
CA GLN A 72 -0.73 13.22 -5.08
C GLN A 72 -1.00 14.72 -4.97
N MET A 73 -0.97 15.29 -3.76
CA MET A 73 -1.32 16.69 -3.53
C MET A 73 -0.19 17.68 -3.87
N ASN A 74 1.07 17.22 -3.87
CA ASN A 74 2.23 18.11 -4.03
C ASN A 74 2.78 18.19 -5.47
N VAL A 75 2.10 17.57 -6.44
CA VAL A 75 2.57 17.56 -7.84
C VAL A 75 1.41 17.92 -8.78
N GLU A 76 1.43 19.14 -9.32
CA GLU A 76 0.51 19.53 -10.40
C GLU A 76 0.78 18.68 -11.66
N GLY A 77 -0.28 18.15 -12.27
CA GLY A 77 -0.17 17.33 -13.48
C GLY A 77 0.52 15.98 -13.26
N TRP A 78 0.48 15.40 -12.05
CA TRP A 78 1.17 14.15 -11.74
C TRP A 78 0.60 12.95 -12.50
N ARG A 79 1.30 12.53 -13.56
CA ARG A 79 1.06 11.25 -14.21
C ARG A 79 2.19 10.31 -13.81
N SER A 80 1.88 9.25 -13.06
CA SER A 80 2.87 8.26 -12.66
C SER A 80 2.34 6.84 -12.72
N LEU A 81 3.22 5.90 -13.06
CA LEU A 81 2.95 4.48 -13.06
C LEU A 81 3.51 3.86 -11.79
N VAL A 82 2.63 3.37 -10.92
CA VAL A 82 3.01 2.70 -9.66
C VAL A 82 3.15 1.19 -9.92
N LEU A 83 4.33 0.65 -9.65
CA LEU A 83 4.63 -0.76 -9.79
C LEU A 83 4.56 -1.45 -8.44
N CYS A 84 3.79 -2.54 -8.38
CA CYS A 84 3.61 -3.33 -7.18
C CYS A 84 3.87 -4.81 -7.45
N LYS A 85 4.45 -5.52 -6.48
CA LYS A 85 4.61 -6.97 -6.50
C LYS A 85 3.54 -7.63 -5.63
N LYS A 86 2.83 -8.62 -6.16
CA LYS A 86 1.88 -9.42 -5.39
C LYS A 86 2.60 -10.27 -4.34
N ASP A 87 2.08 -10.29 -3.12
CA ASP A 87 2.56 -11.14 -2.03
C ASP A 87 2.10 -12.59 -2.26
N LEU A 88 3.01 -13.54 -2.07
CA LEU A 88 2.74 -14.97 -2.30
C LEU A 88 1.96 -15.63 -1.15
N ILE A 89 2.12 -15.11 0.07
CA ILE A 89 1.52 -15.67 1.29
C ILE A 89 0.19 -14.98 1.57
N LYS A 90 0.18 -13.65 1.50
CA LYS A 90 -1.00 -12.84 1.76
C LYS A 90 -1.77 -12.61 0.46
N ARG A 91 -2.73 -13.48 0.16
CA ARG A 91 -3.66 -13.28 -0.97
C ARG A 91 -4.26 -11.87 -0.89
N ASN A 92 -4.23 -11.14 -2.00
CA ASN A 92 -4.67 -9.75 -2.15
C ASN A 92 -3.79 -8.67 -1.49
N PHE A 93 -2.56 -9.00 -1.08
CA PHE A 93 -1.58 -8.02 -0.64
C PHE A 93 -0.58 -7.68 -1.75
N TYR A 94 -0.22 -6.40 -1.85
CA TYR A 94 0.69 -5.86 -2.85
C TYR A 94 1.78 -5.04 -2.16
N LEU A 95 3.03 -5.32 -2.49
CA LEU A 95 4.20 -4.60 -2.01
C LEU A 95 4.61 -3.57 -3.06
N PHE A 96 4.70 -2.30 -2.65
CA PHE A 96 5.25 -1.24 -3.50
C PHE A 96 6.67 -1.62 -3.95
N ARG A 97 6.97 -1.42 -5.23
CA ARG A 97 8.27 -1.72 -5.83
C ARG A 97 8.95 -0.48 -6.37
N ASP A 98 8.24 0.26 -7.19
CA ASP A 98 8.80 1.41 -7.88
C ASP A 98 7.68 2.35 -8.33
N GLN A 99 8.05 3.57 -8.69
CA GLN A 99 7.16 4.57 -9.27
C GLN A 99 7.86 5.30 -10.40
N ILE A 100 7.23 5.30 -11.57
CA ILE A 100 7.77 5.95 -12.77
C ILE A 100 6.96 7.20 -13.04
N SER A 101 7.63 8.35 -13.10
CA SER A 101 7.02 9.61 -13.55
C SER A 101 6.82 9.55 -15.07
N LEU A 102 5.56 9.56 -15.50
CA LEU A 102 5.20 9.58 -16.92
C LEU A 102 5.36 10.98 -17.53
N ASN A 103 5.56 12.02 -16.70
CA ASN A 103 5.84 13.37 -17.17
C ASN A 103 7.27 13.49 -17.74
N LEU A 104 8.18 12.61 -17.32
CA LEU A 104 9.59 12.58 -17.75
C LEU A 104 9.91 11.34 -18.60
N ALA A 105 8.90 10.55 -18.95
CA ALA A 105 9.06 9.31 -19.72
C ALA A 105 8.35 9.42 -21.06
N THR A 106 9.05 9.08 -22.14
CA THR A 106 8.46 8.96 -23.47
C THR A 106 7.92 7.55 -23.66
N PHE A 107 6.63 7.43 -23.96
CA PHE A 107 5.98 6.17 -24.27
C PHE A 107 6.25 5.74 -25.72
N LEU A 108 6.56 4.45 -25.91
CA LEU A 108 6.76 3.86 -27.23
C LEU A 108 6.03 2.50 -27.31
N ASP A 109 5.18 2.34 -28.31
CA ASP A 109 4.51 1.08 -28.61
C ASP A 109 5.42 0.23 -29.50
N CYS A 110 5.73 -0.99 -29.06
CA CYS A 110 6.69 -1.85 -29.76
C CYS A 110 5.97 -2.94 -30.55
N ASP A 111 6.33 -3.11 -31.81
CA ASP A 111 5.86 -4.25 -32.60
C ASP A 111 6.47 -5.57 -32.09
N ASP A 112 5.80 -6.67 -32.44
CA ASP A 112 6.30 -8.00 -32.14
C ASP A 112 7.53 -8.31 -33.02
N GLY A 113 8.57 -8.87 -32.42
CA GLY A 113 9.80 -9.21 -33.12
C GLY A 113 11.05 -8.78 -32.37
N LYS A 114 12.18 -8.76 -33.08
CA LYS A 114 13.48 -8.45 -32.47
C LYS A 114 13.64 -6.94 -32.31
N ASP A 115 13.78 -6.50 -31.07
CA ASP A 115 14.03 -5.11 -30.75
C ASP A 115 15.49 -4.73 -31.02
N SER A 116 15.69 -3.65 -31.78
CA SER A 116 17.02 -3.19 -32.20
C SER A 116 17.84 -2.61 -31.05
N SER A 117 17.19 -2.10 -30.00
CA SER A 117 17.86 -1.45 -28.87
C SER A 117 18.39 -2.43 -27.83
N THR A 118 17.63 -3.46 -27.48
CA THR A 118 18.03 -4.48 -26.48
C THR A 118 18.42 -5.83 -27.07
N GLY A 119 18.12 -6.07 -28.35
CA GLY A 119 18.31 -7.36 -29.00
C GLY A 119 17.30 -8.44 -28.57
N LEU A 120 16.38 -8.12 -27.65
CA LEU A 120 15.37 -9.04 -27.13
C LEU A 120 14.26 -9.28 -28.15
N ASN A 121 13.68 -10.47 -28.13
CA ASN A 121 12.47 -10.77 -28.89
C ASN A 121 11.25 -10.34 -28.07
N LEU A 122 10.59 -9.28 -28.52
CA LEU A 122 9.42 -8.71 -27.87
C LEU A 122 8.15 -9.30 -28.44
N LYS A 123 7.20 -9.58 -27.55
CA LYS A 123 5.84 -9.98 -27.91
C LYS A 123 4.87 -9.25 -27.00
N ASN A 124 3.81 -8.66 -27.53
CA ASN A 124 2.82 -7.90 -26.76
C ASN A 124 3.46 -6.86 -25.81
N SER A 125 4.50 -6.15 -26.26
CA SER A 125 5.29 -5.28 -25.39
C SER A 125 5.20 -3.80 -25.76
N TRP A 126 5.52 -2.93 -24.80
CA TRP A 126 5.66 -1.49 -24.96
C TRP A 126 6.79 -0.98 -24.05
N LYS A 127 7.29 0.22 -24.32
CA LYS A 127 8.47 0.80 -23.67
C LYS A 127 8.20 2.17 -23.06
N LEU A 128 8.95 2.47 -22.00
CA LEU A 128 9.12 3.80 -21.45
C LEU A 128 10.60 4.19 -21.53
N LEU A 129 10.88 5.28 -22.22
CA LEU A 129 12.22 5.86 -22.34
C LEU A 129 12.33 7.03 -21.38
N MET A 130 13.28 6.96 -20.44
CA MET A 130 13.65 8.03 -19.53
C MET A 130 15.10 8.41 -19.81
N ILE A 131 15.51 9.59 -19.31
CA ILE A 131 16.91 10.04 -19.44
C ILE A 131 17.83 8.98 -18.81
N GLY A 132 18.63 8.31 -19.64
CA GLY A 132 19.60 7.30 -19.23
C GLY A 132 19.00 5.94 -18.80
N LYS A 133 17.71 5.70 -18.99
CA LYS A 133 17.07 4.43 -18.61
C LYS A 133 15.92 4.06 -19.55
N GLU A 134 15.95 2.87 -20.14
CA GLU A 134 14.79 2.29 -20.81
C GLU A 134 14.15 1.19 -19.96
N MET A 135 12.82 1.09 -20.01
CA MET A 135 12.05 0.06 -19.35
C MET A 135 11.10 -0.59 -20.37
N ILE A 136 11.14 -1.92 -20.45
CA ILE A 136 10.28 -2.71 -21.32
C ILE A 136 9.20 -3.38 -20.47
N PHE A 137 7.95 -3.28 -20.92
CA PHE A 137 6.80 -3.92 -20.29
C PHE A 137 6.17 -4.90 -21.27
N THR A 138 6.02 -6.15 -20.84
CA THR A 138 5.42 -7.23 -21.63
C THR A 138 4.07 -7.61 -21.05
N CYS A 139 3.04 -7.59 -21.89
CA CYS A 139 1.69 -7.99 -21.51
C CYS A 139 1.45 -9.48 -21.78
N LYS A 140 0.50 -10.06 -21.03
CA LYS A 140 0.11 -11.47 -21.18
C LYS A 140 -0.42 -11.77 -22.60
N ASP A 141 -1.17 -10.85 -23.16
CA ASP A 141 -1.83 -11.00 -24.46
C ASP A 141 -1.97 -9.65 -25.18
N ARG A 142 -2.37 -9.71 -26.45
CA ARG A 142 -2.53 -8.54 -27.32
C ARG A 142 -3.64 -7.59 -26.83
N VAL A 143 -4.70 -8.13 -26.22
CA VAL A 143 -5.83 -7.35 -25.73
C VAL A 143 -5.40 -6.49 -24.54
N ALA A 144 -4.66 -7.08 -23.60
CA ALA A 144 -4.06 -6.36 -22.48
C ALA A 144 -3.11 -5.27 -22.99
N LYS A 145 -2.25 -5.58 -23.97
CA LYS A 145 -1.37 -4.57 -24.60
C LYS A 145 -2.19 -3.40 -25.15
N GLN A 146 -3.21 -3.66 -25.96
CA GLN A 146 -4.04 -2.62 -26.58
C GLN A 146 -4.71 -1.73 -25.52
N SER A 147 -5.23 -2.34 -24.44
CA SER A 147 -5.80 -1.59 -23.33
C SER A 147 -4.76 -0.66 -22.68
N TRP A 148 -3.55 -1.14 -22.40
CA TRP A 148 -2.48 -0.30 -21.84
C TRP A 148 -2.09 0.86 -22.77
N VAL A 149 -1.88 0.55 -24.05
CA VAL A 149 -1.51 1.52 -25.08
C VAL A 149 -2.57 2.62 -25.19
N GLU A 150 -3.85 2.26 -25.19
CA GLU A 150 -4.95 3.21 -25.22
C GLU A 150 -4.92 4.14 -23.99
N HIS A 151 -4.79 3.59 -22.79
CA HIS A 151 -4.75 4.39 -21.55
C HIS A 151 -3.54 5.31 -21.46
N LEU A 152 -2.37 4.89 -21.98
CA LEU A 152 -1.15 5.70 -21.96
C LEU A 152 -1.18 6.80 -23.03
N ARG A 153 -1.76 6.53 -24.20
CA ARG A 153 -1.94 7.53 -25.28
C ARG A 153 -3.05 8.53 -25.00
N ARG A 154 -4.07 8.17 -24.20
CA ARG A 154 -5.13 9.10 -23.83
C ARG A 154 -4.53 10.38 -23.26
N PRO A 155 -4.87 11.57 -23.80
CA PRO A 155 -4.50 12.85 -23.22
C PRO A 155 -4.94 12.88 -21.77
N PHE A 156 -4.07 13.41 -20.91
CA PHE A 156 -4.43 13.57 -19.51
C PHE A 156 -5.42 14.73 -19.40
N ASN A 157 -6.72 14.40 -19.36
CA ASN A 157 -7.72 15.34 -18.89
C ASN A 157 -7.55 15.43 -17.36
N TYR A 158 -6.67 16.33 -16.93
CA TYR A 158 -6.64 16.73 -15.53
C TYR A 158 -7.98 17.39 -15.21
N SER A 159 -8.92 16.64 -14.65
CA SER A 159 -9.95 17.27 -13.84
C SER A 159 -9.27 17.56 -12.51
N PRO A 160 -9.11 18.84 -12.10
CA PRO A 160 -8.72 19.12 -10.74
C PRO A 160 -9.69 18.38 -9.81
N ALA A 161 -9.16 17.78 -8.74
CA ALA A 161 -9.98 17.07 -7.76
C ALA A 161 -11.16 17.97 -7.39
N THR A 162 -12.38 17.50 -7.56
CA THR A 162 -13.58 18.26 -7.25
C THR A 162 -13.55 18.71 -5.78
N PRO A 163 -14.27 19.79 -5.40
CA PRO A 163 -14.38 20.19 -4.00
C PRO A 163 -14.80 19.04 -3.08
N GLU A 164 -15.63 18.12 -3.59
CA GLU A 164 -16.08 16.91 -2.90
C GLU A 164 -14.96 15.87 -2.76
N GLU A 165 -14.19 15.58 -3.80
CA GLU A 165 -13.03 14.67 -3.72
C GLU A 165 -11.94 15.22 -2.79
N ARG A 166 -11.65 16.52 -2.86
CA ARG A 166 -10.74 17.19 -1.92
C ARG A 166 -11.26 17.11 -0.49
N ARG A 167 -12.56 17.29 -0.29
CA ARG A 167 -13.21 17.14 1.02
C ARG A 167 -13.15 15.70 1.50
N LEU A 168 -13.42 14.70 0.66
CA LEU A 168 -13.35 13.27 1.00
C LEU A 168 -11.93 12.83 1.33
N VAL A 169 -10.91 13.29 0.60
CA VAL A 169 -9.51 13.04 0.91
C VAL A 169 -9.13 13.71 2.24
N ARG A 170 -9.51 14.98 2.45
CA ARG A 170 -9.30 15.69 3.72
C ARG A 170 -10.03 15.00 4.87
N GLU A 171 -11.29 14.60 4.70
CA GLU A 171 -12.08 13.90 5.70
C GLU A 171 -11.54 12.49 5.97
N THR A 172 -11.05 11.78 4.96
CA THR A 172 -10.43 10.46 5.12
C THR A 172 -9.11 10.59 5.89
N VAL A 173 -8.29 11.60 5.56
CA VAL A 173 -7.03 11.90 6.25
C VAL A 173 -7.26 12.42 7.68
N CYS A 174 -8.28 13.27 7.91
CA CYS A 174 -8.67 13.81 9.23
C CYS A 174 -9.48 12.84 10.09
N ARG A 175 -10.22 11.88 9.51
CA ARG A 175 -10.88 10.81 10.29
C ARG A 175 -9.88 9.73 10.70
N THR A 176 -8.82 9.53 9.93
CA THR A 176 -7.79 8.50 10.20
C THR A 176 -6.61 9.03 11.03
N SER A 177 -6.34 10.33 10.97
CA SER A 177 -5.42 11.05 11.85
C SER A 177 -6.27 11.88 12.80
N LYS A 178 -6.30 11.61 14.11
CA LYS A 178 -6.86 12.55 15.10
C LYS A 178 -5.99 13.82 15.21
N VAL A 179 -5.71 14.48 14.11
CA VAL A 179 -4.94 15.72 14.03
C VAL A 179 -5.75 16.66 13.16
N ALA A 180 -6.37 17.66 13.80
CA ALA A 180 -6.95 18.78 13.10
C ALA A 180 -5.81 19.53 12.39
N MET A 181 -5.83 19.53 11.06
CA MET A 181 -4.99 20.43 10.28
C MET A 181 -5.59 21.84 10.36
N PRO A 182 -4.80 22.88 10.68
CA PRO A 182 -5.31 24.25 10.71
C PRO A 182 -5.72 24.67 9.30
N VAL A 183 -6.91 25.25 9.20
CA VAL A 183 -7.44 25.84 7.97
C VAL A 183 -6.74 27.18 7.77
N ASN A 184 -5.81 27.26 6.81
CA ASN A 184 -5.28 28.45 6.11
C ASN A 184 -4.28 27.89 5.07
N LEU A 185 -4.33 28.12 3.75
CA LEU A 185 -5.04 29.06 2.87
C LEU A 185 -5.74 28.29 1.74
#